data_AF-A0A7J8K8M9-F1
#
_entry.id   AF-A0A7J8K8M9-F1
#
_cell.length_a   1.000
_cell.length_b   1.000
_cell.length_c   1.000
_cell.angle_alpha   90.00
_cell.angle_beta   90.00
_cell.angle_gamma   90.00
#
_symmetry.space_group_name_H-M   'P 1'
#
loop_
_entity.id
_entity.type
_entity.pdbx_description
1 polymer ?
#
loop_
_entity_poly.entity_id
_entity_poly.type
_entity_poly.pdbx_seq_one_letter_code
_entity_poly.pdbx_strand_id
1 'polypeptide(L)'
;MNLRKNLTEAHGRMSDLRGELNEKQKIELERNVALVLQQNNELSVLKGKMAHMTSLLEKKDRELEVFKEALRASQEKPKLQLHKEKEQKPRNPTQMCDISVQIEPTHTDLSLSSQEEQSFSDLGAKCKGSRHEEVIQRQKRALSELRTRIRELEKAGSSDHKDHLNESFLDFKTLRIEKNVQKILDSKSGLPTLSRIEITVPQNGPAISGFNQAMEKSGKMDVAEALELSEKLYMDMSKTLGSLMNIKDMAGHVSMKYLSPKEREKVNKLRQRDLDLVFDKITQLKNRLERKEELLRGYEKDIEQLRYHPRPRGKTQITIPSKPQGSSRHLGPDRRTEAWAWND
;
A
#
# COMPACT_ATOMS: atom_id res chain seq x y z
N MET A 1 89.86 32.43 5.23
CA MET A 1 88.62 33.22 5.00
C MET A 1 87.37 32.37 4.70
N ASN A 2 87.46 31.05 4.50
CA ASN A 2 86.32 30.23 4.05
C ASN A 2 85.23 29.99 5.11
N LEU A 3 85.58 29.91 6.40
CA LEU A 3 84.61 29.66 7.47
C LEU A 3 83.55 30.76 7.58
N ARG A 4 83.96 32.03 7.42
CA ARG A 4 83.06 33.19 7.50
C ARG A 4 82.02 33.16 6.36
N LYS A 5 82.46 32.87 5.12
CA LYS A 5 81.57 32.72 3.96
C LYS A 5 80.57 31.60 4.16
N ASN A 6 81.01 30.42 4.60
CA ASN A 6 80.13 29.27 4.83
C ASN A 6 79.09 29.55 5.93
N LEU A 7 79.46 30.27 6.98
CA LEU A 7 78.52 30.64 8.06
C LEU A 7 77.47 31.63 7.54
N THR A 8 77.86 32.63 6.75
CA THR A 8 76.92 33.59 6.14
C THR A 8 75.97 32.91 5.16
N GLU A 9 76.49 31.97 4.36
CA GLU A 9 75.67 31.18 3.44
C GLU A 9 74.68 30.27 4.17
N ALA A 10 75.11 29.58 5.23
CA ALA A 10 74.22 28.78 6.07
C ALA A 10 73.13 29.62 6.73
N HIS A 11 73.47 30.83 7.20
CA HIS A 11 72.49 31.76 7.77
C HIS A 11 71.48 32.28 6.73
N GLY A 12 71.93 32.51 5.50
CA GLY A 12 71.05 32.83 4.36
C GLY A 12 70.04 31.70 4.12
N ARG A 13 70.53 30.46 3.94
CA ARG A 13 69.66 29.28 3.74
C ARG A 13 68.68 29.06 4.89
N MET A 14 69.10 29.29 6.14
CA MET A 14 68.20 29.19 7.29
C MET A 14 67.13 30.29 7.31
N SER A 15 67.45 31.51 6.86
CA SER A 15 66.46 32.58 6.73
C SER A 15 65.44 32.29 5.64
N ASP A 16 65.89 31.78 4.49
CA ASP A 16 65.01 31.40 3.38
C ASP A 16 64.06 30.28 3.81
N LEU A 17 64.58 29.21 4.43
CA LEU A 17 63.76 28.12 4.96
C LEU A 17 62.76 28.59 6.03
N ARG A 18 63.16 29.54 6.89
CA ARG A 18 62.26 30.15 7.88
C ARG A 18 61.15 30.96 7.19
N GLY A 19 61.49 31.69 6.13
CA GLY A 19 60.52 32.44 5.32
C GLY A 19 59.53 31.53 4.60
N GLU A 20 60.02 30.49 3.93
CA GLU A 20 59.19 29.50 3.24
C GLU A 20 58.25 28.75 4.19
N LEU A 21 58.75 28.36 5.37
CA LEU A 21 57.92 27.69 6.38
C LEU A 21 56.79 28.61 6.86
N ASN A 22 57.09 29.89 7.09
CA ASN A 22 56.11 30.87 7.54
C ASN A 22 55.06 31.16 6.45
N GLU A 23 55.48 31.28 5.19
CA GLU A 23 54.54 31.47 4.07
C GLU A 23 53.64 30.24 3.88
N LYS A 24 54.18 29.03 4.02
CA LYS A 24 53.38 27.80 3.96
C LYS A 24 52.31 27.76 5.06
N GLN A 25 52.67 28.17 6.28
CA GLN A 25 51.72 28.26 7.40
C GLN A 25 50.64 29.30 7.16
N LYS A 26 51.01 30.46 6.61
CA LYS A 26 50.08 31.54 6.25
C LYS A 26 49.07 31.08 5.20
N ILE A 27 49.54 30.46 4.11
CA ILE A 27 48.66 29.96 3.04
C ILE A 27 47.70 28.88 3.58
N GLU A 28 48.18 28.00 4.45
CA GLU A 28 47.32 26.97 5.07
C GLU A 28 46.26 27.60 5.99
N LEU A 29 46.62 28.62 6.76
CA LEU A 29 45.67 29.38 7.58
C LEU A 29 44.61 30.08 6.71
N GLU A 30 45.01 30.73 5.62
CA GLU A 30 44.08 31.38 4.69
C GLU A 30 43.10 30.39 4.07
N ARG A 31 43.57 29.19 3.67
CA ARG A 31 42.69 28.10 3.19
C ARG A 31 41.71 27.66 4.26
N ASN A 32 42.17 27.45 5.49
CA ASN A 32 41.31 27.03 6.59
C ASN A 32 40.26 28.09 6.95
N VAL A 33 40.64 29.38 6.93
CA VAL A 33 39.68 30.48 7.15
C VAL A 33 38.63 30.51 6.03
N ALA A 34 39.03 30.37 4.77
CA ALA A 34 38.10 30.32 3.65
C ALA A 34 37.12 29.13 3.77
N LEU A 35 37.61 27.95 4.15
CA LEU A 35 36.80 26.77 4.37
C LEU A 35 35.78 26.97 5.52
N VAL A 36 36.21 27.52 6.65
CA VAL A 36 35.33 27.79 7.78
C VAL A 36 34.25 28.81 7.41
N LEU A 37 34.59 29.86 6.66
CA LEU A 37 33.61 30.82 6.17
C LEU A 37 32.59 30.16 5.25
N GLN A 38 33.03 29.30 4.33
CA GLN A 38 32.14 28.53 3.46
C GLN A 38 31.20 27.64 4.29
N GLN A 39 31.74 26.85 5.22
CA GLN A 39 30.94 25.97 6.08
C GLN A 39 29.93 26.75 6.92
N ASN A 40 30.32 27.91 7.44
CA ASN A 40 29.41 28.77 8.21
C ASN A 40 28.26 29.30 7.35
N ASN A 41 28.53 29.68 6.10
CA ASN A 41 27.50 30.09 5.15
C ASN A 41 26.53 28.93 4.83
N GLU A 42 27.06 27.73 4.59
CA GLU A 42 26.24 26.53 4.37
C GLU A 42 25.37 26.19 5.58
N LEU A 43 25.93 26.26 6.80
CA LEU A 43 25.20 26.07 8.05
C LEU A 43 24.10 27.11 8.24
N SER A 44 24.36 28.37 7.92
CA SER A 44 23.36 29.44 7.98
C SER A 44 22.19 29.16 7.05
N VAL A 45 22.47 28.78 5.79
CA VAL A 45 21.45 28.39 4.81
C VAL A 45 20.64 27.18 5.29
N LEU A 46 21.31 26.15 5.83
CA LEU A 46 20.64 24.96 6.32
C LEU A 46 19.75 25.26 7.53
N LYS A 47 20.22 26.11 8.45
CA LYS A 47 19.43 26.59 9.59
C LYS A 47 18.17 27.35 9.14
N GLY A 48 18.28 28.17 8.10
CA GLY A 48 17.14 28.83 7.47
C GLY A 48 16.12 27.85 6.88
N LYS A 49 16.60 26.82 6.16
CA LYS A 49 15.73 25.76 5.61
C LYS A 49 15.02 24.97 6.72
N MET A 50 15.71 24.65 7.80
CA MET A 50 15.10 23.97 8.96
C MET A 50 14.02 24.83 9.59
N ALA A 51 14.28 26.12 9.84
CA ALA A 51 13.27 27.02 10.40
C ALA A 51 12.01 27.12 9.51
N HIS A 52 12.20 27.18 8.18
CA HIS A 52 11.09 27.16 7.23
C HIS A 52 10.29 25.85 7.30
N MET A 53 10.98 24.70 7.33
CA MET A 53 10.34 23.39 7.42
C MET A 53 9.58 23.21 8.74
N THR A 54 10.14 23.66 9.86
CA THR A 54 9.45 23.66 11.17
C THR A 54 8.17 24.49 11.13
N SER A 55 8.21 25.69 10.56
CA SER A 55 7.00 26.52 10.41
C SER A 55 5.92 25.86 9.54
N LEU A 56 6.34 25.17 8.47
CA LEU A 56 5.41 24.44 7.60
C LEU A 56 4.79 23.23 8.33
N LEU A 57 5.59 22.51 9.11
CA LEU A 57 5.13 21.39 9.93
C LEU A 57 4.08 21.87 10.95
N GLU A 58 4.39 22.93 11.70
CA GLU A 58 3.46 23.51 12.67
C GLU A 58 2.14 23.94 12.02
N LYS A 59 2.19 24.50 10.80
CA LYS A 59 0.97 24.84 10.05
C LYS A 59 0.15 23.59 9.72
N LYS A 60 0.80 22.51 9.29
CA LYS A 60 0.11 21.26 8.95
C LYS A 60 -0.46 20.56 10.16
N ASP A 61 0.22 20.59 11.30
CA ASP A 61 -0.30 20.06 12.57
C ASP A 61 -1.56 20.81 13.01
N ARG A 62 -1.58 22.15 12.88
CA ARG A 62 -2.78 22.95 13.16
C ARG A 62 -3.93 22.58 12.23
N GLU A 63 -3.68 22.47 10.93
CA GLU A 63 -4.70 22.05 9.95
C GLU A 63 -5.26 20.65 10.27
N LEU A 64 -4.39 19.71 10.66
CA LEU A 64 -4.81 18.35 11.04
C LEU A 64 -5.69 18.33 12.28
N GLU A 65 -5.35 19.08 13.33
CA GLU A 65 -6.21 19.16 14.51
C GLU A 65 -7.57 19.80 14.19
N VAL A 66 -7.61 20.81 13.32
CA VAL A 66 -8.88 21.40 12.82
C VAL A 66 -9.71 20.36 12.07
N PHE A 67 -9.10 19.59 11.15
CA PHE A 67 -9.82 18.53 10.42
C PHE A 67 -10.35 17.43 11.34
N LYS A 68 -9.58 17.07 12.37
CA LYS A 68 -9.97 16.08 13.39
C LYS A 68 -11.11 16.58 14.26
N GLU A 69 -11.13 17.86 14.63
CA GLU A 69 -12.26 18.50 15.31
C GLU A 69 -13.51 18.55 14.45
N ALA A 70 -13.39 18.92 13.17
CA ALA A 70 -14.51 18.92 12.23
C ALA A 70 -15.10 17.51 12.05
N LEU A 71 -14.25 16.48 12.01
CA LEU A 71 -14.69 15.08 11.94
C LEU A 71 -15.47 14.68 13.20
N ARG A 72 -14.97 15.02 14.39
CA ARG A 72 -15.68 14.79 15.66
C ARG A 72 -17.04 15.49 15.68
N ALA A 73 -17.09 16.76 15.32
CA ALA A 73 -18.33 17.54 15.26
C ALA A 73 -19.34 16.99 14.24
N SER A 74 -18.88 16.45 13.11
CA SER A 74 -19.74 15.81 12.12
C SER A 74 -20.26 14.45 12.59
N GLN A 75 -19.46 13.69 13.34
CA GLN A 75 -19.83 12.36 13.85
C GLN A 75 -20.82 12.44 15.04
N GLU A 76 -20.86 13.55 15.76
CA GLU A 76 -21.81 13.77 16.87
C GLU A 76 -23.21 14.19 16.41
N LYS A 77 -23.34 14.88 15.28
CA LYS A 77 -24.62 15.29 14.68
C LYS A 77 -25.62 14.13 14.42
N PRO A 78 -25.23 12.94 13.92
CA PRO A 78 -26.17 11.83 13.74
C PRO A 78 -26.61 11.14 15.04
N LYS A 79 -25.92 11.33 16.18
CA LYS A 79 -26.29 10.69 17.46
C LYS A 79 -27.47 11.37 18.17
N LEU A 80 -27.68 12.67 17.94
CA LEU A 80 -28.79 13.41 18.54
C LEU A 80 -30.15 13.19 17.83
N GLN A 81 -30.13 12.73 16.57
CA GLN A 81 -31.36 12.42 15.83
C GLN A 81 -31.92 11.02 16.14
N LEU A 82 -31.06 10.05 16.48
CA LEU A 82 -31.47 8.67 16.77
C LEU A 82 -32.24 8.51 18.10
N HIS A 83 -32.14 9.47 19.02
CA HIS A 83 -32.75 9.38 20.35
C HIS A 83 -34.19 9.93 20.44
N LYS A 84 -34.67 10.65 19.41
CA LYS A 84 -36.06 11.15 19.36
C LYS A 84 -37.07 10.19 18.71
N GLU A 85 -36.60 9.12 18.07
CA GLU A 85 -37.46 8.18 17.30
C GLU A 85 -37.84 6.90 18.05
N LYS A 86 -37.52 6.78 19.35
CA LYS A 86 -37.76 5.55 20.14
C LYS A 86 -38.96 5.59 21.09
N GLU A 87 -39.84 6.58 21.01
CA GLU A 87 -41.14 6.57 21.70
C GLU A 87 -42.30 6.59 20.70
N GLN A 88 -42.52 5.47 19.99
CA GLN A 88 -43.88 5.09 19.59
C GLN A 88 -44.00 3.57 19.37
N LYS A 89 -44.88 3.00 20.20
CA LYS A 89 -45.30 1.63 20.44
C LYS A 89 -45.58 0.75 19.20
N PRO A 90 -45.33 -0.57 19.23
CA PRO A 90 -45.75 -1.50 18.20
C PRO A 90 -47.13 -2.10 18.52
N ARG A 91 -48.00 -2.24 17.51
CA ARG A 91 -49.19 -3.10 17.61
C ARG A 91 -49.58 -3.73 16.26
N ASN A 92 -49.55 -5.06 16.28
CA ASN A 92 -50.26 -6.08 15.48
C ASN A 92 -49.68 -6.59 14.14
N PRO A 93 -49.59 -7.93 13.95
CA PRO A 93 -49.29 -8.60 12.69
C PRO A 93 -50.55 -9.13 11.98
N THR A 94 -50.35 -9.58 10.74
CA THR A 94 -51.21 -10.47 9.91
C THR A 94 -52.03 -9.79 8.81
N GLN A 95 -51.49 -9.79 7.59
CA GLN A 95 -52.30 -9.98 6.37
C GLN A 95 -51.40 -10.52 5.24
N MET A 96 -51.42 -11.84 5.08
CA MET A 96 -50.98 -12.53 3.86
C MET A 96 -52.12 -12.42 2.85
N CYS A 97 -51.88 -11.83 1.68
CA CYS A 97 -52.81 -11.91 0.55
C CYS A 97 -52.27 -12.90 -0.47
N ASP A 98 -52.85 -14.10 -0.48
CA ASP A 98 -52.77 -15.03 -1.60
C ASP A 98 -53.56 -14.46 -2.78
N ILE A 99 -52.89 -14.30 -3.93
CA ILE A 99 -53.55 -14.00 -5.21
C ILE A 99 -53.28 -15.19 -6.12
N SER A 100 -54.21 -16.15 -6.09
CA SER A 100 -54.34 -17.13 -7.18
C SER A 100 -55.13 -16.47 -8.31
N VAL A 101 -54.45 -16.15 -9.42
CA VAL A 101 -55.12 -15.75 -10.66
C VAL A 101 -55.36 -17.01 -11.48
N GLN A 102 -56.61 -17.46 -11.55
CA GLN A 102 -57.06 -18.30 -12.66
C GLN A 102 -57.17 -17.42 -13.90
N ILE A 103 -56.50 -17.80 -14.98
CA ILE A 103 -56.62 -17.15 -16.29
C ILE A 103 -57.44 -18.11 -17.16
N GLU A 104 -58.68 -17.73 -17.44
CA GLU A 104 -59.52 -18.37 -18.45
C GLU A 104 -59.31 -17.64 -19.80
N PRO A 105 -58.96 -18.34 -20.90
CA PRO A 105 -58.63 -17.69 -22.16
C PRO A 105 -59.90 -17.34 -22.94
N THR A 106 -60.17 -16.05 -23.11
CA THR A 106 -61.17 -15.59 -24.08
C THR A 106 -60.47 -15.19 -25.37
N HIS A 107 -60.74 -15.98 -26.41
CA HIS A 107 -60.35 -15.74 -27.80
C HIS A 107 -60.79 -14.36 -28.28
N THR A 108 -59.88 -13.58 -28.86
CA THR A 108 -60.23 -12.56 -29.85
C THR A 108 -59.08 -12.43 -30.83
N ASP A 109 -59.38 -12.76 -32.09
CA ASP A 109 -58.48 -12.75 -33.23
C ASP A 109 -57.96 -11.35 -33.55
N LEU A 110 -56.65 -11.16 -33.42
CA LEU A 110 -55.88 -10.19 -34.21
C LEU A 110 -54.52 -10.80 -34.53
N SER A 111 -54.45 -11.41 -35.71
CA SER A 111 -53.22 -11.85 -36.35
C SER A 111 -52.32 -10.64 -36.62
N LEU A 112 -51.17 -10.54 -35.93
CA LEU A 112 -49.90 -9.88 -36.34
C LEU A 112 -48.90 -9.64 -35.15
N SER A 113 -48.81 -10.53 -34.15
CA SER A 113 -47.86 -10.37 -33.01
C SER A 113 -47.24 -11.67 -32.46
N SER A 114 -47.54 -12.84 -33.04
CA SER A 114 -47.11 -14.11 -32.43
C SER A 114 -45.59 -14.36 -32.42
N GLN A 115 -44.83 -13.71 -33.30
CA GLN A 115 -43.38 -13.92 -33.39
C GLN A 115 -42.59 -13.12 -32.33
N GLU A 116 -43.11 -11.95 -31.92
CA GLU A 116 -42.45 -11.10 -30.92
C GLU A 116 -42.85 -11.53 -29.49
N GLU A 117 -44.10 -11.92 -29.25
CA GLU A 117 -44.55 -12.39 -27.92
C GLU A 117 -43.94 -13.76 -27.52
N GLN A 118 -43.67 -14.64 -28.48
CA GLN A 118 -42.92 -15.89 -28.23
C GLN A 118 -41.44 -15.62 -27.94
N SER A 119 -40.82 -14.65 -28.62
CA SER A 119 -39.41 -14.33 -28.40
C SER A 119 -39.18 -13.61 -27.07
N PHE A 120 -40.10 -12.77 -26.58
CA PHE A 120 -40.03 -12.20 -25.23
C PHE A 120 -40.32 -13.24 -24.13
N SER A 121 -41.22 -14.21 -24.37
CA SER A 121 -41.48 -15.30 -23.42
C SER A 121 -40.29 -16.27 -23.32
N ASP A 122 -39.64 -16.60 -24.44
CA ASP A 122 -38.42 -17.41 -24.46
C ASP A 122 -37.23 -16.69 -23.81
N LEU A 123 -37.12 -15.36 -24.00
CA LEU A 123 -36.10 -14.55 -23.32
C LEU A 123 -36.38 -14.44 -21.81
N GLY A 124 -37.66 -14.34 -21.43
CA GLY A 124 -38.11 -14.33 -20.04
C GLY A 124 -37.86 -15.67 -19.33
N ALA A 125 -38.07 -16.80 -20.02
CA ALA A 125 -37.77 -18.13 -19.51
C ALA A 125 -36.26 -18.37 -19.36
N LYS A 126 -35.43 -17.90 -20.31
CA LYS A 126 -33.96 -17.94 -20.20
C LYS A 126 -33.45 -17.07 -19.04
N CYS A 127 -34.09 -15.93 -18.77
CA CYS A 127 -33.68 -15.00 -17.70
C CYS A 127 -33.96 -15.50 -16.27
N LYS A 128 -34.95 -16.39 -16.06
CA LYS A 128 -35.35 -16.87 -14.72
C LYS A 128 -34.40 -17.88 -14.05
N GLY A 129 -33.30 -18.24 -14.70
CA GLY A 129 -32.28 -19.12 -14.13
C GLY A 129 -30.84 -18.83 -14.57
N SER A 130 -30.64 -18.08 -15.67
CA SER A 130 -29.31 -17.86 -16.25
C SER A 130 -28.30 -17.26 -15.27
N ARG A 131 -28.70 -16.31 -14.42
CA ARG A 131 -27.77 -15.71 -13.44
C ARG A 131 -27.34 -16.71 -12.37
N HIS A 132 -28.25 -17.58 -11.91
CA HIS A 132 -27.92 -18.59 -10.91
C HIS A 132 -27.09 -19.72 -11.52
N GLU A 133 -27.46 -20.16 -12.71
CA GLU A 133 -26.69 -21.16 -13.47
C GLU A 133 -25.29 -20.64 -13.79
N GLU A 134 -25.11 -19.39 -14.21
CA GLU A 134 -23.80 -18.78 -14.40
C GLU A 134 -22.95 -18.77 -13.12
N VAL A 135 -23.56 -18.48 -11.96
CA VAL A 135 -22.86 -18.52 -10.67
C VAL A 135 -22.47 -19.95 -10.33
N ILE A 136 -23.36 -20.92 -10.50
CA ILE A 136 -23.07 -22.35 -10.30
C ILE A 136 -21.94 -22.81 -11.21
N GLN A 137 -21.94 -22.42 -12.49
CA GLN A 137 -20.91 -22.78 -13.44
C GLN A 137 -19.57 -22.13 -13.09
N ARG A 138 -19.56 -20.86 -12.66
CA ARG A 138 -18.33 -20.19 -12.16
C ARG A 138 -17.80 -20.89 -10.91
N GLN A 139 -18.68 -21.26 -9.97
CA GLN A 139 -18.31 -21.99 -8.75
C GLN A 139 -17.74 -23.39 -9.08
N LYS A 140 -18.39 -24.14 -9.97
CA LYS A 140 -17.91 -25.46 -10.44
C LYS A 140 -16.54 -25.35 -11.09
N ARG A 141 -16.33 -24.33 -11.94
CA ARG A 141 -15.05 -24.09 -12.59
C ARG A 141 -13.95 -23.76 -11.58
N ALA A 142 -14.20 -22.83 -10.66
CA ALA A 142 -13.26 -22.48 -9.60
C ALA A 142 -12.90 -23.68 -8.70
N LEU A 143 -13.88 -24.51 -8.35
CA LEU A 143 -13.66 -25.75 -7.59
C LEU A 143 -12.83 -26.78 -8.38
N SER A 144 -13.08 -26.93 -9.67
CA SER A 144 -12.30 -27.83 -10.52
C SER A 144 -10.83 -27.38 -10.64
N GLU A 145 -10.61 -26.07 -10.78
CA GLU A 145 -9.28 -25.46 -10.87
C GLU A 145 -8.51 -25.57 -9.55
N LEU A 146 -9.19 -25.39 -8.41
CA LEU A 146 -8.58 -25.60 -7.10
C LEU A 146 -8.18 -27.07 -6.90
N ARG A 147 -9.04 -28.01 -7.30
CA ARG A 147 -8.74 -29.45 -7.22
C ARG A 147 -7.60 -29.86 -8.15
N THR A 148 -7.45 -29.26 -9.33
CA THR A 148 -6.28 -29.52 -10.19
C THR A 148 -5.01 -28.96 -9.57
N ARG A 149 -5.04 -27.73 -9.06
CA ARG A 149 -3.88 -27.11 -8.40
C ARG A 149 -3.44 -27.87 -7.14
N ILE A 150 -4.37 -28.37 -6.34
CA ILE A 150 -4.06 -29.24 -5.19
C ILE A 150 -3.39 -30.53 -5.66
N ARG A 151 -3.92 -31.20 -6.69
CA ARG A 151 -3.29 -32.41 -7.25
C ARG A 151 -1.91 -32.16 -7.84
N GLU A 152 -1.69 -31.01 -8.47
CA GLU A 152 -0.38 -30.60 -8.98
C GLU A 152 0.61 -30.32 -7.85
N LEU A 153 0.17 -29.64 -6.78
CA LEU A 153 0.97 -29.39 -5.59
C LEU A 153 1.30 -30.69 -4.83
N GLU A 154 0.36 -31.63 -4.74
CA GLU A 154 0.58 -32.95 -4.14
C GLU A 154 1.58 -33.78 -4.96
N LYS A 155 1.51 -33.73 -6.30
CA LYS A 155 2.47 -34.38 -7.20
C LYS A 155 3.86 -33.74 -7.15
N ALA A 156 3.93 -32.41 -7.04
CA ALA A 156 5.20 -31.70 -6.88
C ALA A 156 5.83 -31.98 -5.51
N GLY A 157 5.00 -32.11 -4.46
CA GLY A 157 5.45 -32.42 -3.09
C GLY A 157 5.92 -33.86 -2.89
N SER A 158 5.49 -34.82 -3.72
CA SER A 158 5.92 -36.22 -3.61
C SER A 158 7.18 -36.56 -4.42
N SER A 159 7.67 -35.66 -5.29
CA SER A 159 8.80 -35.92 -6.19
C SER A 159 10.17 -35.64 -5.56
N ASP A 160 10.24 -34.96 -4.41
CA ASP A 160 11.51 -34.43 -3.88
C ASP A 160 11.98 -35.08 -2.57
N HIS A 161 11.40 -36.21 -2.16
CA HIS A 161 11.66 -36.77 -0.83
C HIS A 161 12.79 -37.83 -0.75
N LYS A 162 13.67 -37.97 -1.75
CA LYS A 162 14.75 -38.97 -1.67
C LYS A 162 16.18 -38.51 -1.93
N ASP A 163 16.45 -37.37 -2.58
CA ASP A 163 17.83 -37.11 -3.04
C ASP A 163 18.57 -35.95 -2.33
N HIS A 164 17.92 -35.09 -1.55
CA HIS A 164 18.57 -33.88 -1.03
C HIS A 164 19.16 -33.96 0.41
N LEU A 165 19.08 -35.12 1.08
CA LEU A 165 19.55 -35.25 2.48
C LEU A 165 21.04 -35.53 2.62
N ASN A 166 21.78 -35.83 1.55
CA ASN A 166 23.18 -36.23 1.64
C ASN A 166 24.21 -35.13 1.38
N GLU A 167 23.81 -33.95 0.90
CA GLU A 167 24.77 -32.89 0.52
C GLU A 167 24.93 -31.78 1.57
N SER A 168 23.99 -31.64 2.51
CA SER A 168 24.01 -30.55 3.50
C SER A 168 24.71 -30.89 4.84
N PHE A 169 25.16 -32.13 5.06
CA PHE A 169 25.67 -32.57 6.37
C PHE A 169 27.20 -32.47 6.52
N LEU A 170 27.95 -32.19 5.44
CA LEU A 170 29.42 -32.16 5.48
C LEU A 170 30.01 -30.80 5.89
N ASP A 171 29.24 -29.71 5.84
CA ASP A 171 29.79 -28.35 6.04
C ASP A 171 29.71 -27.80 7.47
N PHE A 172 29.15 -28.55 8.42
CA PHE A 172 28.94 -28.08 9.79
C PHE A 172 30.03 -28.48 10.81
N LYS A 173 31.13 -29.12 10.36
CA LYS A 173 32.13 -29.74 11.26
C LYS A 173 33.50 -29.06 11.32
N THR A 174 33.64 -27.84 10.79
CA THR A 174 34.95 -27.15 10.74
C THR A 174 35.07 -25.90 11.63
N LEU A 175 34.06 -25.59 12.46
CA LEU A 175 34.06 -24.36 13.28
C LEU A 175 34.00 -24.62 14.80
N ARG A 176 34.65 -25.68 15.27
CA ARG A 176 34.77 -25.97 16.70
C ARG A 176 36.08 -26.70 16.95
N ILE A 177 37.14 -25.95 17.29
CA ILE A 177 38.22 -26.24 18.25
C ILE A 177 39.20 -25.05 18.13
N GLU A 178 39.07 -24.06 19.00
CA GLU A 178 40.19 -23.24 19.50
C GLU A 178 39.66 -22.33 20.60
N LYS A 179 39.59 -22.87 21.82
CA LYS A 179 39.55 -22.08 23.04
C LYS A 179 39.99 -22.98 24.18
N ASN A 180 41.24 -22.81 24.60
CA ASN A 180 41.68 -23.29 25.91
C ASN A 180 42.95 -22.55 26.38
N VAL A 181 42.95 -22.22 27.68
CA VAL A 181 44.10 -21.91 28.58
C VAL A 181 44.62 -20.45 28.48
N GLN A 182 44.65 -19.58 29.52
CA GLN A 182 44.76 -19.78 30.98
C GLN A 182 44.31 -18.57 31.85
N LYS A 183 43.64 -18.92 32.96
CA LYS A 183 43.45 -18.37 34.35
C LYS A 183 44.13 -17.03 34.76
N ILE A 184 43.56 -16.25 35.70
CA ILE A 184 43.63 -16.39 37.19
C ILE A 184 42.57 -15.42 37.81
N LEU A 185 41.53 -15.91 38.49
CA LEU A 185 41.31 -16.11 39.94
C LEU A 185 40.71 -14.91 40.70
N ASP A 186 39.61 -15.23 41.38
CA ASP A 186 38.72 -14.42 42.20
C ASP A 186 39.34 -13.72 43.41
N SER A 187 38.82 -12.55 43.79
CA SER A 187 38.53 -12.18 45.19
C SER A 187 37.65 -10.93 45.32
N LYS A 188 36.38 -11.18 45.65
CA LYS A 188 35.49 -10.49 46.62
C LYS A 188 35.81 -9.05 47.10
N SER A 189 34.71 -8.28 47.15
CA SER A 189 34.32 -7.17 48.05
C SER A 189 34.65 -5.73 47.66
N GLY A 190 33.61 -4.89 47.79
CA GLY A 190 33.74 -3.49 48.20
C GLY A 190 33.25 -2.46 47.20
N LEU A 191 31.99 -2.04 47.35
CA LEU A 191 31.57 -0.67 46.98
C LEU A 191 32.39 0.33 47.82
N PRO A 192 32.87 1.43 47.24
CA PRO A 192 32.38 2.76 47.65
C PRO A 192 32.21 3.69 46.43
N THR A 193 31.12 4.46 46.35
CA THR A 193 30.95 5.79 46.95
C THR A 193 32.06 6.78 46.57
N LEU A 194 31.67 7.76 45.74
CA LEU A 194 32.18 9.13 45.61
C LEU A 194 33.61 9.41 46.08
N SER A 195 34.48 9.78 45.13
CA SER A 195 35.42 10.88 45.38
C SER A 195 35.76 11.65 44.09
N ARG A 196 35.35 12.92 44.14
CA ARG A 196 35.93 14.10 43.51
C ARG A 196 37.46 14.11 43.61
N ILE A 197 38.16 14.18 42.47
CA ILE A 197 39.53 14.71 42.32
C ILE A 197 39.58 15.36 40.91
N GLU A 198 39.53 16.68 40.82
CA GLU A 198 40.66 17.63 40.85
C GLU A 198 41.41 17.72 39.52
N ILE A 199 41.43 18.95 39.00
CA ILE A 199 42.05 19.35 37.75
C ILE A 199 43.56 19.39 37.98
N THR A 200 44.30 18.50 37.31
CA THR A 200 45.75 18.69 37.14
C THR A 200 46.11 18.46 35.69
N VAL A 201 46.61 19.54 35.08
CA VAL A 201 47.20 19.61 33.75
C VAL A 201 48.47 18.74 33.70
N PRO A 202 48.61 17.87 32.68
CA PRO A 202 49.91 17.44 32.20
C PRO A 202 50.19 18.10 30.85
N GLN A 203 51.25 18.90 30.81
CA GLN A 203 51.83 19.40 29.58
C GLN A 203 52.39 18.26 28.71
N ASN A 204 52.21 18.41 27.40
CA ASN A 204 53.08 17.97 26.29
C ASN A 204 53.31 16.44 26.07
N GLY A 205 52.67 15.88 25.03
CA GLY A 205 53.07 14.63 24.35
C GLY A 205 51.88 13.87 23.74
N PRO A 206 51.96 13.27 22.53
CA PRO A 206 50.83 13.20 21.60
C PRO A 206 49.88 12.02 21.87
N ALA A 207 48.82 12.25 22.63
CA ALA A 207 47.70 11.31 22.78
C ALA A 207 46.53 11.56 21.80
N ILE A 208 46.78 12.24 20.66
CA ILE A 208 45.74 12.56 19.67
C ILE A 208 45.63 11.47 18.56
N SER A 209 46.55 10.50 18.52
CA SER A 209 46.51 9.46 17.48
C SER A 209 45.42 8.40 17.70
N GLY A 210 44.98 8.16 18.94
CA GLY A 210 43.96 7.14 19.25
C GLY A 210 42.52 7.67 19.16
N PHE A 211 42.32 8.93 19.51
CA PHE A 211 40.99 9.55 19.56
C PHE A 211 40.41 9.80 18.16
N ASN A 212 41.23 10.28 17.22
CA ASN A 212 40.83 10.47 15.81
C ASN A 212 40.57 9.15 15.09
N GLN A 213 41.29 8.08 15.44
CA GLN A 213 41.11 6.77 14.82
C GLN A 213 39.85 6.05 15.32
N ALA A 214 39.43 6.28 16.56
CA ALA A 214 38.16 5.80 17.10
C ALA A 214 36.95 6.56 16.52
N MET A 215 37.05 7.89 16.38
CA MET A 215 36.00 8.71 15.75
C MET A 215 35.85 8.41 14.24
N GLU A 216 36.94 8.20 13.51
CA GLU A 216 36.87 7.79 12.10
C GLU A 216 36.28 6.37 11.92
N LYS A 217 36.62 5.42 12.80
CA LYS A 217 36.04 4.07 12.74
C LYS A 217 34.55 4.08 13.10
N SER A 218 34.15 4.91 14.07
CA SER A 218 32.75 5.13 14.41
C SER A 218 31.98 5.78 13.27
N GLY A 219 32.53 6.82 12.62
CA GLY A 219 31.87 7.48 11.49
C GLY A 219 31.80 6.61 10.23
N LYS A 220 32.82 5.79 9.96
CA LYS A 220 32.80 4.81 8.85
C LYS A 220 31.78 3.70 9.08
N MET A 221 31.57 3.27 10.32
CA MET A 221 30.55 2.29 10.69
C MET A 221 29.13 2.87 10.52
N ASP A 222 28.92 4.11 10.94
CA ASP A 222 27.66 4.83 10.81
C ASP A 222 27.27 5.06 9.33
N VAL A 223 28.22 5.42 8.46
CA VAL A 223 27.97 5.55 7.01
C VAL A 223 27.64 4.20 6.37
N ALA A 224 28.32 3.13 6.75
CA ALA A 224 28.06 1.79 6.22
C ALA A 224 26.67 1.28 6.64
N GLU A 225 26.28 1.52 7.90
CA GLU A 225 24.96 1.19 8.43
C GLU A 225 23.86 2.00 7.74
N ALA A 226 24.06 3.31 7.57
CA ALA A 226 23.12 4.16 6.84
C ALA A 226 22.91 3.69 5.39
N LEU A 227 23.98 3.27 4.70
CA LEU A 227 23.88 2.73 3.35
C LEU A 227 23.15 1.38 3.32
N GLU A 228 23.39 0.50 4.30
CA GLU A 228 22.69 -0.79 4.42
C GLU A 228 21.18 -0.60 4.70
N LEU A 229 20.82 0.33 5.58
CA LEU A 229 19.42 0.71 5.83
C LEU A 229 18.77 1.30 4.57
N SER A 230 19.48 2.15 3.84
CA SER A 230 18.98 2.75 2.60
C SER A 230 18.74 1.70 1.50
N GLU A 231 19.64 0.71 1.37
CA GLU A 231 19.49 -0.39 0.43
C GLU A 231 18.29 -1.26 0.81
N LYS A 232 18.15 -1.61 2.09
CA LYS A 232 16.99 -2.38 2.58
C LYS A 232 15.67 -1.67 2.26
N LEU A 233 15.57 -0.36 2.54
CA LEU A 233 14.37 0.41 2.26
C LEU A 233 14.05 0.42 0.76
N TYR A 234 15.04 0.63 -0.10
CA TYR A 234 14.86 0.58 -1.55
C TYR A 234 14.31 -0.78 -2.01
N MET A 235 14.84 -1.87 -1.45
CA MET A 235 14.40 -3.24 -1.75
C MET A 235 12.95 -3.49 -1.31
N ASP A 236 12.60 -3.08 -0.09
CA ASP A 236 11.25 -3.20 0.45
C ASP A 236 10.24 -2.37 -0.35
N MET A 237 10.61 -1.13 -0.73
CA MET A 237 9.80 -0.29 -1.62
C MET A 237 9.60 -0.95 -2.99
N SER A 238 10.66 -1.48 -3.60
CA SER A 238 10.60 -2.12 -4.92
C SER A 238 9.72 -3.37 -4.91
N LYS A 239 9.81 -4.20 -3.86
CA LYS A 239 8.92 -5.36 -3.65
C LYS A 239 7.46 -4.96 -3.47
N THR A 240 7.23 -3.94 -2.65
CA THR A 240 5.87 -3.44 -2.38
C THR A 240 5.24 -2.90 -3.65
N LEU A 241 6.00 -2.14 -4.43
CA LEU A 241 5.57 -1.59 -5.70
C LEU A 241 5.28 -2.68 -6.72
N GLY A 242 6.19 -3.64 -6.90
CA GLY A 242 5.99 -4.80 -7.76
C GLY A 242 4.70 -5.56 -7.41
N SER A 243 4.49 -5.80 -6.11
CA SER A 243 3.29 -6.50 -5.60
C SER A 243 2.00 -5.70 -5.84
N LEU A 244 2.00 -4.40 -5.54
CA LEU A 244 0.84 -3.51 -5.71
C LEU A 244 0.45 -3.36 -7.18
N MET A 245 1.45 -3.30 -8.07
CA MET A 245 1.25 -3.14 -9.50
C MET A 245 1.07 -4.47 -10.24
N ASN A 246 1.14 -5.60 -9.51
CA ASN A 246 1.10 -6.97 -10.03
C ASN A 246 2.15 -7.21 -11.13
N ILE A 247 3.36 -6.70 -10.92
CA ILE A 247 4.54 -6.92 -11.76
C ILE A 247 5.30 -8.09 -11.14
N LYS A 248 5.35 -9.22 -11.85
CA LYS A 248 5.94 -10.47 -11.34
C LYS A 248 7.47 -10.50 -11.44
N ASP A 249 8.04 -9.75 -12.39
CA ASP A 249 9.44 -9.88 -12.79
C ASP A 249 10.25 -8.61 -12.47
N MET A 250 10.41 -8.28 -11.18
CA MET A 250 11.29 -7.19 -10.73
C MET A 250 12.73 -7.74 -10.56
N ALA A 251 13.48 -7.81 -11.65
CA ALA A 251 14.77 -8.48 -11.70
C ALA A 251 15.92 -7.69 -11.04
N GLY A 252 15.75 -6.38 -10.84
CA GLY A 252 16.70 -5.47 -10.21
C GLY A 252 16.74 -5.53 -8.69
N HIS A 253 15.92 -6.39 -8.07
CA HIS A 253 15.87 -6.63 -6.63
C HIS A 253 17.07 -7.50 -6.17
N VAL A 254 18.28 -6.96 -6.30
CA VAL A 254 19.55 -7.59 -5.93
C VAL A 254 20.40 -6.60 -5.14
N SER A 255 20.97 -7.06 -4.02
CA SER A 255 21.89 -6.26 -3.20
C SER A 255 23.21 -6.00 -3.94
N MET A 256 23.75 -4.79 -3.79
CA MET A 256 25.00 -4.34 -4.42
C MET A 256 26.22 -4.41 -3.49
N LYS A 257 26.02 -4.81 -2.22
CA LYS A 257 27.03 -4.75 -1.15
C LYS A 257 28.34 -5.47 -1.54
N TYR A 258 28.24 -6.65 -2.15
CA TYR A 258 29.40 -7.49 -2.50
C TYR A 258 29.63 -7.68 -4.00
N LEU A 259 29.05 -6.81 -4.84
CA LEU A 259 29.16 -6.92 -6.30
C LEU A 259 30.38 -6.18 -6.85
N SER A 260 31.00 -6.76 -7.89
CA SER A 260 32.03 -6.08 -8.68
C SER A 260 31.43 -4.89 -9.45
N PRO A 261 32.25 -3.89 -9.88
CA PRO A 261 31.75 -2.75 -10.64
C PRO A 261 30.96 -3.14 -11.90
N LYS A 262 31.40 -4.18 -12.61
CA LYS A 262 30.72 -4.70 -13.81
C LYS A 262 29.35 -5.30 -13.48
N GLU A 263 29.22 -6.01 -12.36
CA GLU A 263 27.94 -6.58 -11.91
C GLU A 263 27.00 -5.49 -11.39
N ARG A 264 27.53 -4.48 -10.72
CA ARG A 264 26.75 -3.30 -10.30
C ARG A 264 26.13 -2.57 -11.49
N GLU A 265 26.86 -2.44 -12.59
CA GLU A 265 26.31 -1.86 -13.82
C GLU A 265 25.20 -2.72 -14.42
N LYS A 266 25.35 -4.06 -14.39
CA LYS A 266 24.27 -4.97 -14.80
C LYS A 266 23.03 -4.79 -13.93
N VAL A 267 23.18 -4.79 -12.61
CA VAL A 267 22.08 -4.55 -11.67
C VAL A 267 21.42 -3.19 -11.91
N ASN A 268 22.20 -2.15 -12.21
CA ASN A 268 21.65 -0.84 -12.57
C ASN A 268 20.77 -0.92 -13.83
N LYS A 269 21.20 -1.66 -14.86
CA LYS A 269 20.38 -1.90 -16.06
C LYS A 269 19.10 -2.68 -15.73
N LEU A 270 19.16 -3.67 -14.84
CA LEU A 270 17.96 -4.38 -14.38
C LEU A 270 16.98 -3.42 -13.68
N ARG A 271 17.49 -2.59 -12.75
CA ARG A 271 16.69 -1.60 -12.03
C ARG A 271 16.08 -0.56 -12.95
N GLN A 272 16.78 -0.13 -13.99
CA GLN A 272 16.23 0.78 -14.99
C GLN A 272 15.06 0.12 -15.75
N ARG A 273 15.22 -1.12 -16.21
CA ARG A 273 14.13 -1.85 -16.86
C ARG A 273 12.93 -2.04 -15.94
N ASP A 274 13.16 -2.34 -14.67
CA ASP A 274 12.10 -2.48 -13.67
C ASP A 274 11.33 -1.16 -13.48
N LEU A 275 12.03 -0.01 -13.47
CA LEU A 275 11.40 1.30 -13.45
C LEU A 275 10.55 1.54 -14.70
N ASP A 276 11.05 1.19 -15.88
CA ASP A 276 10.30 1.33 -17.13
C ASP A 276 9.00 0.50 -17.10
N LEU A 277 9.06 -0.75 -16.58
CA LEU A 277 7.87 -1.59 -16.38
C LEU A 277 6.84 -0.96 -15.44
N VAL A 278 7.30 -0.33 -14.36
CA VAL A 278 6.45 0.44 -13.43
C VAL A 278 5.79 1.60 -14.18
N PHE A 279 6.56 2.39 -14.94
CA PHE A 279 6.03 3.51 -15.71
C PHE A 279 4.97 3.10 -16.72
N ASP A 280 5.22 2.02 -17.47
CA ASP A 280 4.26 1.47 -18.42
C ASP A 280 2.98 1.06 -17.71
N LYS A 281 3.09 0.41 -16.55
CA LYS A 281 1.93 -0.03 -15.79
C LYS A 281 1.12 1.13 -15.23
N ILE A 282 1.78 2.19 -14.73
CA ILE A 282 1.11 3.44 -14.32
C ILE A 282 0.37 4.04 -15.51
N THR A 283 1.03 4.13 -16.66
CA THR A 283 0.45 4.70 -17.88
C THR A 283 -0.79 3.92 -18.34
N GLN A 284 -0.72 2.60 -18.35
CA GLN A 284 -1.87 1.74 -18.65
C GLN A 284 -3.04 1.97 -17.68
N LEU A 285 -2.76 2.07 -16.39
CA LEU A 285 -3.78 2.32 -15.37
C LEU A 285 -4.41 3.71 -15.54
N LYS A 286 -3.61 4.75 -15.81
CA LYS A 286 -4.07 6.10 -16.09
C LYS A 286 -5.01 6.13 -17.31
N ASN A 287 -4.60 5.54 -18.42
CA ASN A 287 -5.41 5.50 -19.64
C ASN A 287 -6.71 4.69 -19.46
N ARG A 288 -6.68 3.64 -18.61
CA ARG A 288 -7.89 2.88 -18.26
C ARG A 288 -8.83 3.68 -17.38
N LEU A 289 -8.29 4.45 -16.45
CA LEU A 289 -9.05 5.33 -15.58
C LEU A 289 -9.74 6.42 -16.40
N GLU A 290 -9.00 7.12 -17.25
CA GLU A 290 -9.51 8.19 -18.11
C GLU A 290 -10.67 7.72 -19.02
N ARG A 291 -10.54 6.54 -19.66
CA ARG A 291 -11.64 5.96 -20.45
C ARG A 291 -12.88 5.62 -19.62
N LYS A 292 -12.70 5.17 -18.37
CA LYS A 292 -13.84 4.91 -17.47
C LYS A 292 -14.50 6.21 -17.02
N GLU A 293 -13.73 7.25 -16.77
CA GLU A 293 -14.25 8.58 -16.45
C GLU A 293 -15.05 9.17 -17.61
N GLU A 294 -14.57 9.01 -18.85
CA GLU A 294 -15.32 9.47 -20.03
C GLU A 294 -16.62 8.68 -20.21
N LEU A 295 -16.59 7.37 -19.98
CA LEU A 295 -17.80 6.54 -20.02
C LEU A 295 -18.82 6.96 -18.95
N LEU A 296 -18.35 7.26 -17.74
CA LEU A 296 -19.21 7.74 -16.65
C LEU A 296 -19.81 9.12 -16.99
N ARG A 297 -19.03 10.04 -17.56
CA ARG A 297 -19.56 11.31 -18.10
C ARG A 297 -20.64 11.09 -19.15
N GLY A 298 -20.50 10.07 -19.99
CA GLY A 298 -21.53 9.64 -20.93
C GLY A 298 -22.83 9.24 -20.21
N TYR A 299 -22.74 8.36 -19.22
CA TYR A 299 -23.92 7.95 -18.44
C TYR A 299 -24.56 9.09 -17.66
N GLU A 300 -23.78 10.03 -17.13
CA GLU A 300 -24.31 11.23 -16.47
C GLU A 300 -25.17 12.05 -17.44
N LYS A 301 -24.69 12.26 -18.69
CA LYS A 301 -25.45 12.94 -19.75
C LYS A 301 -26.73 12.17 -20.10
N ASP A 302 -26.66 10.85 -20.24
CA ASP A 302 -27.84 10.03 -20.57
C ASP A 302 -28.90 10.10 -19.46
N ILE A 303 -28.48 10.05 -18.19
CA ILE A 303 -29.37 10.21 -17.03
C ILE A 303 -30.00 11.60 -17.05
N GLU A 304 -29.24 12.63 -17.37
CA GLU A 304 -29.72 14.00 -17.45
C GLU A 304 -30.73 14.19 -18.59
N GLN A 305 -30.49 13.62 -19.77
CA GLN A 305 -31.44 13.59 -20.87
C GLN A 305 -32.76 12.91 -20.49
N LEU A 306 -32.70 11.78 -19.78
CA LEU A 306 -33.90 11.09 -19.29
C LEU A 306 -34.70 11.92 -18.26
N ARG A 307 -34.04 12.83 -17.54
CA ARG A 307 -34.72 13.77 -16.62
C ARG A 307 -35.42 14.91 -17.38
N TYR A 308 -34.80 15.43 -18.44
CA TYR A 308 -35.37 16.51 -19.27
C TYR A 308 -36.46 16.02 -20.25
N HIS A 309 -36.40 14.76 -20.68
CA HIS A 309 -37.41 14.12 -21.51
C HIS A 309 -38.01 12.88 -20.81
N PRO A 310 -38.84 13.07 -19.76
CA PRO A 310 -39.60 11.98 -19.20
C PRO A 310 -40.48 11.41 -20.32
N ARG A 311 -40.31 10.13 -20.65
CA ARG A 311 -41.23 9.46 -21.58
C ARG A 311 -42.68 9.72 -21.10
N PRO A 312 -43.61 10.10 -21.99
CA PRO A 312 -44.98 10.33 -21.57
C PRO A 312 -45.52 9.02 -21.00
N ARG A 313 -45.75 9.01 -19.68
CA ARG A 313 -46.55 7.97 -19.03
C ARG A 313 -47.95 8.07 -19.65
N GLY A 314 -48.31 7.10 -20.49
CA GLY A 314 -49.65 6.97 -21.04
C GLY A 314 -50.65 7.04 -19.90
N LYS A 315 -51.46 8.11 -19.88
CA LYS A 315 -52.57 8.25 -18.94
C LYS A 315 -53.71 7.39 -19.45
N THR A 316 -53.76 6.12 -19.05
CA THR A 316 -54.99 5.33 -19.19
C THR A 316 -55.97 5.85 -18.13
N GLN A 317 -56.85 6.78 -18.53
CA GLN A 317 -58.02 7.11 -17.72
C GLN A 317 -58.95 5.90 -17.75
N ILE A 318 -59.03 5.20 -16.62
CA ILE A 318 -60.05 4.19 -16.41
C ILE A 318 -61.35 4.95 -16.09
N THR A 319 -62.18 5.17 -17.12
CA THR A 319 -63.57 5.57 -16.93
C THR A 319 -64.32 4.36 -16.37
N ILE A 320 -64.76 4.44 -15.12
CA ILE A 320 -65.61 3.43 -14.49
C ILE A 320 -67.05 3.67 -14.99
N PRO A 321 -67.69 2.76 -15.73
CA PRO A 321 -69.11 2.89 -16.06
C PRO A 321 -69.95 2.49 -14.85
N SER A 322 -70.81 3.42 -14.42
CA SER A 322 -71.86 3.21 -13.42
C SER A 322 -72.84 2.15 -13.90
N LYS A 323 -73.06 1.09 -13.11
CA LYS A 323 -74.04 0.04 -13.44
C LYS A 323 -75.46 0.47 -13.04
N PRO A 324 -76.50 0.15 -13.85
CA PRO A 324 -77.87 0.58 -13.60
C PRO A 324 -78.62 -0.34 -12.62
N GLN A 325 -79.64 0.24 -11.98
CA GLN A 325 -80.60 -0.44 -11.11
C GLN A 325 -81.49 -1.44 -11.87
N GLY A 326 -81.60 -2.66 -11.32
CA GLY A 326 -82.84 -3.45 -11.21
C GLY A 326 -83.50 -4.00 -12.48
N SER A 327 -83.63 -5.32 -12.56
CA SER A 327 -84.95 -5.93 -12.76
C SER A 327 -84.96 -7.41 -12.37
N SER A 328 -85.97 -7.75 -11.58
CA SER A 328 -86.34 -9.07 -11.08
C SER A 328 -87.00 -9.90 -12.17
N ARG A 329 -86.74 -11.20 -12.22
CA ARG A 329 -87.79 -12.21 -12.48
C ARG A 329 -87.37 -13.63 -12.10
N HIS A 330 -88.23 -14.23 -11.27
CA HIS A 330 -88.33 -15.64 -10.90
C HIS A 330 -88.49 -16.58 -12.10
N LEU A 331 -88.02 -17.84 -11.96
CA LEU A 331 -88.88 -19.05 -11.94
C LEU A 331 -88.04 -20.34 -11.76
N GLY A 332 -88.22 -21.00 -10.60
CA GLY A 332 -88.61 -22.41 -10.47
C GLY A 332 -87.57 -23.55 -10.64
N PRO A 333 -87.71 -24.68 -9.90
CA PRO A 333 -86.62 -25.60 -9.57
C PRO A 333 -86.78 -27.01 -10.18
N ASP A 334 -85.69 -27.82 -10.27
CA ASP A 334 -85.77 -29.23 -9.84
C ASP A 334 -84.43 -29.96 -9.63
N ARG A 335 -84.54 -30.94 -8.73
CA ARG A 335 -83.68 -31.95 -8.08
C ARG A 335 -82.60 -32.70 -8.89
N ARG A 336 -81.47 -32.98 -8.21
CA ARG A 336 -80.93 -34.31 -7.77
C ARG A 336 -79.43 -34.18 -7.44
N THR A 337 -79.02 -34.22 -6.17
CA THR A 337 -78.64 -35.37 -5.32
C THR A 337 -77.33 -36.07 -5.70
N GLU A 338 -76.55 -36.33 -4.63
CA GLU A 338 -75.39 -37.23 -4.50
C GLU A 338 -74.03 -36.67 -4.91
N ALA A 339 -72.93 -36.90 -4.18
CA ALA A 339 -72.71 -37.41 -2.83
C ALA A 339 -71.24 -37.10 -2.49
N TRP A 340 -70.99 -36.90 -1.21
CA TRP A 340 -69.68 -36.66 -0.63
C TRP A 340 -68.92 -37.98 -0.48
N ALA A 341 -67.62 -37.97 -0.78
CA ALA A 341 -66.68 -38.94 -0.22
C ALA A 341 -65.31 -38.26 -0.03
N TRP A 342 -65.07 -37.83 1.20
CA TRP A 342 -63.74 -37.74 1.79
C TRP A 342 -63.33 -39.14 2.24
N ASN A 343 -62.07 -39.53 2.06
CA ASN A 343 -61.23 -40.06 3.15
C ASN A 343 -59.79 -40.36 2.69
N ASP A 344 -58.90 -39.94 3.59
CA ASP A 344 -57.52 -40.35 3.90
C ASP A 344 -56.37 -40.13 2.91
#